data_AF-A0A222X9I9-F1
#
_entry.id   AF-A0A222X9I9-F1
#
_cell.length_a   1.000
_cell.length_b   1.000
_cell.length_c   1.000
_cell.angle_alpha   90.00
_cell.angle_beta   90.00
_cell.angle_gamma   90.00
#
_symmetry.space_group_name_H-M   'P 1'
#
loop_
_entity.id
_entity.type
_entity.pdbx_description
1 polymer ?
#
loop_
_entity_poly.entity_id
_entity_poly.type
_entity_poly.pdbx_seq_one_letter_code
_entity_poly.pdbx_strand_id
1 'polypeptide(L)'
;MGIKDHLDDFALTHGADTWKSLPEVGPDAPLGAWKDGVVRKLRDPGQRVLFNLDGVDVWPGVSRAAAGRGGATDWELLQIREGSFPNLEFWQNGKCVGNPFG
;
A
#
# COMPACT_ATOMS: atom_id res chain seq x y z
N MET A 1 -2.34 2.09 2.90
CA MET A 1 -1.60 2.07 1.62
C MET A 1 -2.45 2.72 0.54
N GLY A 2 -1.87 3.20 -0.56
CA GLY A 2 -2.60 3.96 -1.58
C GLY A 2 -1.91 5.26 -2.00
N ILE A 3 -2.57 6.06 -2.85
CA ILE A 3 -2.03 7.32 -3.35
C ILE A 3 -1.84 8.34 -2.23
N LYS A 4 -0.69 9.01 -2.23
CA LYS A 4 -0.27 9.99 -1.21
C LYS A 4 -1.33 11.05 -0.92
N ASP A 5 -2.01 11.54 -1.96
CA ASP A 5 -3.00 12.62 -1.87
C ASP A 5 -4.26 12.21 -1.11
N HIS A 6 -4.53 10.91 -0.98
CA HIS A 6 -5.68 10.36 -0.26
C HIS A 6 -5.28 9.54 0.97
N LEU A 7 -3.98 9.36 1.20
CA LEU A 7 -3.47 8.37 2.14
C LEU A 7 -3.72 8.75 3.60
N ASP A 8 -3.48 10.01 3.95
CA ASP A 8 -3.56 10.46 5.35
C ASP A 8 -5.02 10.57 5.81
N ASP A 9 -5.90 11.14 4.99
CA ASP A 9 -7.34 11.22 5.28
C ASP A 9 -7.99 9.84 5.36
N PHE A 10 -7.60 8.93 4.47
CA PHE A 10 -8.06 7.55 4.51
C PHE A 10 -7.61 6.84 5.78
N ALA A 11 -6.34 7.00 6.16
CA ALA A 11 -5.81 6.41 7.40
C ALA A 11 -6.54 6.95 8.64
N LEU A 12 -6.76 8.27 8.71
CA LEU A 12 -7.51 8.90 9.78
C LEU A 12 -8.94 8.34 9.89
N THR A 13 -9.66 8.25 8.77
CA THR A 13 -11.03 7.73 8.70
C THR A 13 -11.14 6.29 9.24
N HIS A 14 -10.09 5.50 9.07
CA HIS A 14 -10.06 4.10 9.50
C HIS A 14 -9.33 3.87 10.83
N GLY A 15 -8.86 4.92 11.52
CA GLY A 15 -8.04 4.78 12.72
C GLY A 15 -6.77 3.95 12.48
N ALA A 16 -6.17 4.10 11.28
CA ALA A 16 -5.03 3.32 10.83
C ALA A 16 -3.76 4.18 10.74
N ASP A 17 -2.62 3.50 10.72
CA ASP A 17 -1.31 4.08 10.47
C ASP A 17 -0.96 4.03 8.98
N THR A 18 -0.11 4.95 8.52
CA THR A 18 0.45 4.93 7.16
C THR A 18 1.88 4.41 7.16
N TRP A 19 2.44 4.08 6.00
CA TRP A 19 3.85 3.69 5.90
C TRP A 19 4.79 4.78 6.43
N LYS A 20 4.35 6.05 6.50
CA LYS A 20 5.13 7.18 6.99
C LYS A 20 5.41 7.11 8.50
N SER A 21 4.64 6.35 9.27
CA SER A 21 4.84 6.16 10.72
C SER A 21 5.67 4.92 11.07
N LEU A 22 6.10 4.16 10.05
CA LEU A 22 6.98 3.01 10.26
C LEU A 22 8.34 3.47 10.82
N PRO A 23 8.97 2.72 11.74
CA PRO A 23 10.31 3.05 12.24
C PRO A 23 11.37 3.02 11.13
N GLU A 24 11.08 2.34 10.01
CA GLU A 24 11.88 2.33 8.79
C GLU A 24 11.73 3.62 7.95
N VAL A 25 11.04 4.65 8.48
CA VAL A 25 10.93 6.01 7.95
C VAL A 25 11.52 6.99 8.97
N GLY A 26 12.53 7.76 8.58
CA GLY A 26 13.17 8.75 9.44
C GLY A 26 14.44 9.34 8.83
N PRO A 27 15.00 10.39 9.44
CA PRO A 27 16.21 11.06 8.93
C PRO A 27 17.43 10.13 8.88
N ASP A 28 17.45 9.12 9.74
CA ASP A 28 18.56 8.16 9.86
C ASP A 28 18.29 6.82 9.16
N ALA A 29 17.10 6.65 8.55
CA ALA A 29 16.72 5.41 7.89
C ALA A 29 17.33 5.32 6.47
N PRO A 30 17.85 4.16 6.04
CA PRO A 30 18.28 3.97 4.66
C PRO A 30 17.15 4.26 3.66
N LEU A 31 17.51 4.87 2.52
CA LEU A 31 16.55 5.12 1.45
C LEU A 31 15.86 3.81 1.02
N GLY A 32 14.54 3.78 1.15
CA GLY A 32 13.73 2.63 0.77
C GLY A 32 13.47 1.60 1.86
N ALA A 33 14.01 1.75 3.08
CA ALA A 33 13.78 0.82 4.19
C ALA A 33 12.28 0.64 4.54
N TRP A 34 11.46 1.67 4.30
CA TRP A 34 10.00 1.60 4.44
C TRP A 34 9.34 0.46 3.66
N LYS A 35 9.93 0.05 2.53
CA LYS A 35 9.44 -1.06 1.71
C LYS A 35 9.43 -2.37 2.49
N ASP A 36 10.49 -2.62 3.27
CA ASP A 36 10.59 -3.81 4.09
C ASP A 36 9.54 -3.81 5.20
N GLY A 37 9.30 -2.65 5.81
CA GLY A 37 8.24 -2.47 6.80
C GLY A 37 6.84 -2.73 6.23
N VAL A 38 6.56 -2.26 5.02
CA VAL A 38 5.29 -2.53 4.31
C VAL A 38 5.13 -4.02 4.01
N VAL A 39 6.15 -4.68 3.44
CA VAL A 39 6.11 -6.13 3.15
C VAL A 39 5.95 -6.94 4.43
N ARG A 40 6.63 -6.57 5.52
CA ARG A 40 6.50 -7.20 6.83
C ARG A 40 5.05 -7.14 7.34
N LYS A 41 4.41 -5.97 7.25
CA LYS A 41 3.00 -5.76 7.65
C LYS A 41 2.04 -6.55 6.76
N LEU A 42 2.27 -6.58 5.45
CA LEU A 42 1.48 -7.40 4.50
C LEU A 42 1.58 -8.89 4.81
N ARG A 43 2.74 -9.39 5.26
CA ARG A 43 2.95 -10.81 5.58
C ARG A 43 2.48 -11.23 6.96
N ASP A 44 2.11 -10.29 7.82
CA ASP A 44 1.61 -10.58 9.17
C ASP A 44 0.09 -10.78 9.15
N PRO A 45 -0.41 -12.02 9.32
CA PRO A 45 -1.85 -12.28 9.29
C PRO A 45 -2.62 -11.64 10.46
N GLY A 46 -1.93 -11.28 11.56
CA GLY A 46 -2.53 -10.57 12.68
C GLY A 46 -2.67 -9.06 12.45
N GLN A 47 -2.02 -8.53 11.42
CA GLN A 47 -2.07 -7.12 11.06
C GLN A 47 -3.08 -6.89 9.95
N ARG A 48 -4.19 -6.22 10.24
CA ARG A 48 -5.08 -5.71 9.20
C ARG A 48 -4.38 -4.64 8.37
N VAL A 49 -4.45 -4.76 7.04
CA VAL A 49 -3.87 -3.80 6.09
C VAL A 49 -4.96 -3.28 5.16
N LEU A 50 -5.00 -1.96 4.98
CA LEU A 50 -6.00 -1.28 4.15
C LEU A 50 -5.33 -0.62 2.95
N PHE A 51 -5.84 -0.88 1.74
CA PHE A 51 -5.38 -0.26 0.51
C PHE A 51 -6.48 0.63 -0.08
N ASN A 52 -6.22 1.93 -0.18
CA ASN A 52 -7.11 2.87 -0.84
C ASN A 52 -6.85 2.86 -2.36
N LEU A 53 -7.89 2.54 -3.13
CA LEU A 53 -7.91 2.53 -4.59
C LEU A 53 -8.35 3.87 -5.21
N ASP A 54 -8.69 4.87 -4.41
CA ASP A 54 -9.12 6.17 -4.91
C ASP A 54 -7.99 6.86 -5.69
N GLY A 55 -8.28 7.23 -6.94
CA GLY A 55 -7.32 7.79 -7.88
C GLY A 55 -6.26 6.81 -8.41
N VAL A 56 -6.32 5.52 -8.01
CA VAL A 56 -5.28 4.54 -8.35
C VAL A 56 -5.52 3.91 -9.72
N ASP A 57 -4.60 4.15 -10.64
CA ASP A 57 -4.50 3.39 -11.89
C ASP A 57 -3.85 2.02 -11.64
N VAL A 58 -4.63 1.02 -11.23
CA VAL A 58 -4.13 -0.29 -10.77
C VAL A 58 -3.19 -0.96 -11.78
N TRP A 59 -3.68 -1.31 -12.98
CA TRP A 59 -2.86 -2.02 -13.97
C TRP A 59 -1.72 -1.16 -14.54
N PRO A 60 -1.93 0.11 -14.93
CA PRO A 60 -0.84 0.98 -15.32
C PRO A 60 0.23 1.14 -14.23
N GLY A 61 -0.17 1.20 -12.95
CA GLY A 61 0.73 1.27 -11.81
C GLY A 61 1.60 0.03 -11.67
N VAL A 62 1.00 -1.17 -11.73
CA VAL A 62 1.75 -2.44 -11.77
C VAL A 62 2.75 -2.44 -12.92
N SER A 63 2.34 -2.05 -14.13
CA SER A 63 3.22 -2.01 -15.30
C SER A 63 4.39 -1.02 -15.12
N ARG A 64 4.15 0.16 -14.54
CA ARG A 64 5.23 1.11 -14.23
C ARG A 64 6.23 0.52 -13.25
N ALA A 65 5.75 -0.07 -12.15
CA ALA A 65 6.59 -0.67 -11.13
C ALA A 65 7.43 -1.84 -11.67
N ALA A 66 6.82 -2.73 -12.46
CA ALA A 66 7.52 -3.85 -13.09
C ALA A 66 8.64 -3.38 -14.04
N ALA A 67 8.51 -2.20 -14.65
CA ALA A 67 9.55 -1.56 -15.47
C ALA A 67 10.61 -0.79 -14.65
N GLY A 68 10.59 -0.89 -13.31
CA GLY A 68 11.48 -0.13 -12.43
C GLY A 68 11.16 1.37 -12.38
N ARG A 69 9.93 1.77 -12.74
CA ARG A 69 9.44 3.15 -12.75
C ARG A 69 8.31 3.31 -11.74
N GLY A 70 7.83 4.54 -11.57
CA GLY A 70 6.65 4.82 -10.77
C GLY A 70 6.93 5.18 -9.31
N GLY A 71 5.86 5.46 -8.59
CA GLY A 71 5.90 5.93 -7.20
C GLY A 71 5.77 4.82 -6.16
N ALA A 72 5.60 5.22 -4.90
CA ALA A 72 5.37 4.28 -3.79
C ALA A 72 4.16 3.36 -4.06
N THR A 73 3.01 3.94 -4.44
CA THR A 73 1.78 3.19 -4.73
C THR A 73 1.96 2.19 -5.88
N ASP A 74 2.70 2.56 -6.93
CA ASP A 74 2.98 1.64 -8.04
C ASP A 74 3.74 0.40 -7.54
N TRP A 75 4.77 0.63 -6.72
CA TRP A 75 5.54 -0.45 -6.10
C TRP A 75 4.67 -1.30 -5.16
N GLU A 76 3.82 -0.67 -4.34
CA GLU A 76 2.88 -1.38 -3.45
C GLU A 76 1.95 -2.30 -4.26
N LEU A 77 1.37 -1.81 -5.37
CA LEU A 77 0.51 -2.59 -6.26
C LEU A 77 1.22 -3.81 -6.84
N LEU A 78 2.49 -3.66 -7.22
CA LEU A 78 3.29 -4.79 -7.72
C LEU A 78 3.45 -5.86 -6.64
N GLN A 79 3.80 -5.47 -5.40
CA GLN A 79 3.94 -6.43 -4.30
C GLN A 79 2.63 -7.17 -4.04
N ILE A 80 1.50 -6.45 -4.02
CA ILE A 80 0.17 -7.01 -3.82
C ILE A 80 -0.20 -7.98 -4.94
N ARG A 81 0.10 -7.63 -6.20
CA ARG A 81 -0.19 -8.47 -7.36
C ARG A 81 0.59 -9.78 -7.35
N GLU A 82 1.86 -9.73 -6.93
CA GLU A 82 2.77 -10.88 -6.89
C GLU A 82 2.59 -11.75 -5.64
N GLY A 83 1.93 -11.21 -4.61
CA GLY A 83 1.71 -11.88 -3.33
C GLY A 83 0.28 -12.39 -3.13
N SER A 84 0.09 -13.05 -1.99
CA SER A 84 -1.24 -13.37 -1.44
C SER A 84 -1.26 -12.93 0.01
N PHE A 85 -2.12 -11.97 0.31
CA PHE A 85 -2.18 -11.29 1.61
C PHE A 85 -3.61 -11.37 2.14
N PRO A 86 -3.96 -12.39 2.94
CA PRO A 86 -5.33 -12.60 3.42
C PRO A 86 -5.81 -11.52 4.40
N ASN A 87 -4.88 -10.74 4.94
CA ASN A 87 -5.08 -9.60 5.84
C ASN A 87 -5.28 -8.27 5.11
N LEU A 88 -5.22 -8.26 3.77
CA LEU A 88 -5.35 -7.06 2.95
C LEU A 88 -6.79 -6.84 2.50
N GLU A 89 -7.31 -5.66 2.78
CA GLU A 89 -8.59 -5.18 2.29
C GLU A 89 -8.40 -4.05 1.28
N PHE A 90 -9.19 -4.09 0.21
CA PHE A 90 -9.24 -3.02 -0.78
C PHE A 90 -10.43 -2.12 -0.53
N TRP A 91 -10.21 -0.81 -0.61
CA TRP A 91 -11.24 0.19 -0.38
C TRP A 91 -11.30 1.16 -1.55
N GLN A 92 -12.52 1.47 -2.00
CA GLN A 92 -12.76 2.44 -3.07
C GLN A 92 -14.03 3.24 -2.74
N ASN A 93 -13.95 4.57 -2.84
CA ASN A 93 -15.02 5.50 -2.49
C ASN A 93 -15.63 5.20 -1.11
N GLY A 94 -14.78 4.92 -0.12
CA GLY A 94 -15.20 4.62 1.25
C GLY A 94 -15.88 3.25 1.46
N LYS A 95 -15.83 2.35 0.48
CA LYS A 95 -16.40 1.00 0.58
C LYS A 95 -15.31 -0.07 0.43
N CYS A 96 -15.39 -1.13 1.23
CA CYS A 96 -14.58 -2.32 1.01
C CYS A 96 -15.03 -3.02 -0.28
N VAL A 97 -14.09 -3.32 -1.17
CA VAL A 97 -14.31 -3.95 -2.47
C VAL A 97 -13.47 -5.22 -2.61
N GLY A 98 -13.77 -6.02 -3.63
CA GLY A 98 -13.00 -7.23 -3.95
C GLY A 98 -11.59 -6.92 -4.43
N ASN A 99 -10.76 -7.97 -4.51
CA ASN A 99 -9.40 -7.88 -5.04
C ASN A 99 -9.43 -7.38 -6.49
N PRO A 100 -8.77 -6.25 -6.83
CA PRO A 100 -8.77 -5.71 -8.19
C PRO A 100 -7.95 -6.55 -9.18
N PHE A 101 -7.23 -7.58 -8.71
CA PHE A 101 -6.40 -8.46 -9.54
C PHE A 101 -7.05 -9.78 -9.94
N GLY A 102 -8.28 -10.04 -9.50
CA GLY A 102 -9.03 -11.28 -9.77
C GLY A 102 -9.00 -12.28 -8.64
#